data_AF-A0A4Q5XY30-F1
#
_entry.id   AF-A0A4Q5XY30-F1
#
_cell.length_a   1.000
_cell.length_b   1.000
_cell.length_c   1.000
_cell.angle_alpha   90.00
_cell.angle_beta   90.00
_cell.angle_gamma   90.00
#
_symmetry.space_group_name_H-M   'P 1'
#
loop_
_entity.id
_entity.type
_entity.pdbx_description
1 polymer ?
#
loop_
_entity_poly.entity_id
_entity_poly.type
_entity_poly.pdbx_seq_one_letter_code
_entity_poly.pdbx_strand_id
1 'polypeptide(L)'
;MKNPNLQEHPHRRHNPLLDEWVLVSPHRSKRPWQGQEETSQEEVRPNYDPACYLCPGNTRANGEVNPNYSSSFVFGNDFAALKPEAIDFGENDSPFFKARPEQGISRVVCFSPRHDLTIPEMEVAAIEKIIRTWQSEYEALGRVDYISHVQIFENKGSIMGCSNPHPHGQIWAQSSLPTLVQKTQDSLSAYYTKNQTTLLLQSSG
;
A
#
# COMPACT_ATOMS: atom_id res chain seq x y z
N MET A 1 27.29 -23.30 29.33
CA MET A 1 26.26 -22.46 28.65
C MET A 1 25.19 -23.38 28.08
N LYS A 2 23.92 -22.97 28.07
CA LYS A 2 22.85 -23.77 27.44
C LYS A 2 22.99 -23.71 25.92
N ASN A 3 22.64 -24.78 25.22
CA ASN A 3 22.59 -24.77 23.75
C ASN A 3 21.51 -23.79 23.28
N PRO A 4 21.81 -22.93 22.29
CA PRO A 4 20.83 -22.01 21.76
C PRO A 4 19.69 -22.76 21.06
N ASN A 5 18.45 -22.41 21.39
CA ASN A 5 17.25 -22.89 20.72
C ASN A 5 16.38 -21.68 20.35
N LEU A 6 16.23 -21.41 19.06
CA LEU A 6 15.49 -20.26 18.55
C LEU A 6 13.98 -20.34 18.82
N GLN A 7 13.44 -21.52 19.11
CA GLN A 7 12.04 -21.70 19.49
C GLN A 7 11.78 -21.38 20.96
N GLU A 8 12.83 -21.31 21.77
CA GLU A 8 12.71 -21.15 23.23
C GLU A 8 13.30 -19.84 23.72
N HIS A 9 14.40 -19.40 23.12
CA HIS A 9 15.18 -18.26 23.60
C HIS A 9 14.89 -16.99 22.79
N PRO A 10 14.68 -15.84 23.44
CA PRO A 10 14.59 -14.55 22.77
C PRO A 10 15.82 -14.27 21.92
N HIS A 11 15.61 -13.76 20.71
CA HIS A 11 16.67 -13.44 19.77
C HIS A 11 16.25 -12.30 18.86
N ARG A 12 17.20 -11.73 18.11
CA ARG A 12 16.90 -10.76 17.06
C ARG A 12 17.16 -11.39 15.70
N ARG A 13 16.32 -11.08 14.71
CA ARG A 13 16.55 -11.42 13.30
C ARG A 13 16.77 -10.13 12.53
N HIS A 14 17.76 -10.14 11.65
CA HIS A 14 18.06 -8.99 10.81
C HIS A 14 17.20 -9.04 9.55
N ASN A 15 16.58 -7.92 9.20
CA ASN A 15 15.93 -7.68 7.92
C ASN A 15 16.95 -6.97 7.01
N PRO A 16 17.50 -7.67 6.00
CA PRO A 16 18.56 -7.12 5.16
C PRO A 16 18.04 -6.11 4.13
N LEU A 17 16.72 -5.96 3.95
CA LEU A 17 16.15 -4.94 3.05
C LEU A 17 16.09 -3.56 3.70
N LEU A 18 15.83 -3.50 5.01
CA LEU A 18 15.69 -2.23 5.74
C LEU A 18 16.89 -1.90 6.63
N ASP A 19 17.86 -2.82 6.70
CA ASP A 19 18.97 -2.83 7.64
C ASP A 19 18.51 -2.64 9.10
N GLU A 20 17.54 -3.46 9.50
CA GLU A 20 16.88 -3.36 10.81
C GLU A 20 16.86 -4.71 11.53
N TRP A 21 16.74 -4.68 12.85
CA TRP A 21 16.65 -5.89 13.66
C TRP A 21 15.29 -5.98 14.34
N VAL A 22 14.64 -7.13 14.19
CA VAL A 22 13.35 -7.44 14.83
C VAL A 22 13.59 -8.35 16.02
N LEU A 23 13.07 -7.98 17.19
CA LEU A 23 13.06 -8.84 18.38
C LEU A 23 12.01 -9.94 18.24
N VAL A 24 12.42 -11.18 18.47
CA VAL A 24 11.57 -12.36 18.49
C VAL A 24 11.54 -12.92 19.90
N SER A 25 10.34 -12.99 20.47
CA SER A 25 10.07 -13.54 21.80
C SER A 25 9.08 -14.70 21.69
N PRO A 26 9.55 -15.96 21.50
CA PRO A 26 8.70 -17.09 21.08
C PRO A 26 7.48 -17.36 21.96
N HIS A 27 7.59 -17.14 23.27
CA HIS A 27 6.53 -17.46 24.23
C HIS A 27 5.60 -16.29 24.55
N ARG A 28 5.73 -15.13 23.87
CA ARG A 28 5.02 -13.90 24.26
C ARG A 28 3.50 -14.00 24.08
N SER A 29 3.03 -14.76 23.09
CA SER A 29 1.60 -15.01 22.85
C SER A 29 0.95 -15.92 23.90
N LYS A 30 1.73 -16.63 24.74
CA LYS A 30 1.21 -17.46 25.83
C LYS A 30 0.74 -16.64 27.05
N ARG A 31 1.00 -15.34 27.06
CA ARG A 31 0.53 -14.47 28.14
C ARG A 31 -1.01 -14.42 28.08
N PRO A 32 -1.71 -14.57 29.21
CA PRO A 32 -3.16 -14.42 29.25
C PRO A 32 -3.60 -13.10 28.60
N TRP A 33 -4.45 -13.19 27.59
CA TRP A 33 -5.04 -12.03 26.91
C TRP A 33 -6.32 -11.64 27.64
N GLN A 34 -6.41 -10.37 28.02
CA GLN A 34 -7.60 -9.72 28.59
C GLN A 34 -7.88 -8.38 27.89
N GLY A 35 -7.29 -8.19 26.71
CA GLY A 35 -7.42 -6.97 25.94
C GLY A 35 -8.62 -7.02 24.99
N GLN A 36 -8.62 -6.11 24.02
CA GLN A 36 -9.62 -6.03 22.98
C GLN A 36 -9.69 -7.34 22.17
N GLU A 37 -10.91 -7.85 21.96
CA GLU A 37 -11.18 -8.94 21.03
C GLU A 37 -11.85 -8.35 19.80
N GLU A 38 -11.28 -8.64 18.63
CA GLU A 38 -11.85 -8.18 17.37
C GLU A 38 -13.03 -9.09 17.01
N THR A 39 -14.14 -8.49 16.61
CA THR A 39 -15.29 -9.24 16.10
C THR A 39 -15.03 -9.62 14.65
N SER A 40 -15.11 -10.90 14.33
CA SER A 40 -15.10 -11.38 12.94
C SER A 40 -16.41 -10.95 12.28
N GLN A 41 -16.42 -9.82 11.58
CA GLN A 41 -17.56 -9.41 10.77
C GLN A 41 -17.58 -10.21 9.47
N GLU A 42 -18.27 -11.35 9.46
CA GLU A 42 -18.80 -11.94 8.23
C GLU A 42 -20.01 -11.12 7.79
N GLU A 43 -19.78 -9.90 7.31
CA GLU A 43 -20.84 -9.12 6.69
C GLU A 43 -21.17 -9.72 5.32
N VAL A 44 -22.37 -10.27 5.18
CA VAL A 44 -22.94 -10.56 3.86
C VAL A 44 -23.25 -9.22 3.20
N ARG A 45 -22.40 -8.84 2.24
CA ARG A 45 -22.53 -7.58 1.51
C ARG A 45 -23.39 -7.78 0.25
N PRO A 46 -24.13 -6.75 -0.18
CA PRO A 46 -24.87 -6.85 -1.42
C PRO A 46 -23.91 -6.77 -2.61
N ASN A 47 -24.30 -7.40 -3.72
CA ASN A 47 -23.60 -7.29 -5.01
C ASN A 47 -23.36 -5.84 -5.44
N TYR A 48 -24.30 -4.96 -5.09
CA TYR A 48 -24.34 -3.55 -5.41
C TYR A 48 -25.01 -2.81 -4.25
N ASP A 49 -24.39 -1.72 -3.82
CA ASP A 49 -24.92 -0.84 -2.78
C ASP A 49 -25.21 0.56 -3.39
N PRO A 50 -26.48 1.02 -3.41
CA PRO A 50 -26.84 2.34 -3.93
C PRO A 50 -26.29 3.52 -3.12
N ALA A 51 -25.87 3.30 -1.87
CA ALA A 51 -25.24 4.32 -1.03
C ALA A 51 -23.70 4.34 -1.14
N CYS A 52 -23.09 3.36 -1.80
CA CYS A 52 -21.65 3.27 -1.89
C CYS A 52 -21.08 4.24 -2.94
N TYR A 53 -20.16 5.12 -2.53
CA TYR A 53 -19.49 6.07 -3.42
C TYR A 53 -18.63 5.46 -4.53
N LEU A 54 -18.33 4.15 -4.46
CA LEU A 54 -17.46 3.46 -5.41
C LEU A 54 -18.22 2.56 -6.41
N CYS A 55 -19.51 2.27 -6.16
CA CYS A 55 -20.31 1.44 -7.06
C CYS A 55 -20.56 2.13 -8.42
N PRO A 56 -20.75 1.35 -9.51
CA PRO A 56 -21.05 1.91 -10.84
C PRO A 56 -22.33 2.73 -10.84
N GLY A 57 -22.34 3.87 -11.53
CA GLY A 57 -23.52 4.74 -11.63
C GLY A 57 -23.85 5.55 -10.38
N ASN A 58 -23.11 5.35 -9.27
CA ASN A 58 -23.33 6.11 -8.04
C ASN A 58 -22.60 7.45 -8.07
N THR A 59 -23.15 8.43 -7.37
CA THR A 59 -22.53 9.73 -7.14
C THR A 59 -21.46 9.61 -6.05
N ARG A 60 -20.26 10.09 -6.31
CA ARG A 60 -19.15 10.15 -5.35
C ARG A 60 -19.31 11.32 -4.37
N ALA A 61 -18.42 11.38 -3.37
CA ALA A 61 -18.44 12.42 -2.35
C ALA A 61 -18.25 13.84 -2.92
N ASN A 62 -17.58 13.98 -4.06
CA ASN A 62 -17.40 15.26 -4.75
C ASN A 62 -18.58 15.65 -5.68
N GLY A 63 -19.62 14.81 -5.80
CA GLY A 63 -20.77 15.04 -6.67
C GLY A 63 -20.65 14.51 -8.10
N GLU A 64 -19.50 13.95 -8.49
CA GLU A 64 -19.35 13.29 -9.80
C GLU A 64 -20.02 11.92 -9.82
N VAL A 65 -20.51 11.50 -10.98
CA VAL A 65 -21.15 10.19 -11.15
C VAL A 65 -20.16 9.19 -11.72
N ASN A 66 -20.00 8.04 -11.07
CA ASN A 66 -19.19 6.94 -11.58
C ASN A 66 -19.79 6.43 -12.90
N PRO A 67 -18.97 6.10 -13.90
CA PRO A 67 -19.46 5.41 -15.09
C PRO A 67 -20.10 4.08 -14.71
N ASN A 68 -20.95 3.56 -15.59
CA ASN A 68 -21.46 2.18 -15.49
C ASN A 68 -20.35 1.20 -15.91
N TYR A 69 -19.26 1.15 -15.14
CA TYR A 69 -18.11 0.31 -15.42
C TYR A 69 -18.41 -1.17 -15.16
N SER A 70 -17.80 -2.05 -15.96
CA SER A 70 -18.00 -3.51 -15.89
C SER A 70 -16.73 -4.28 -15.48
N SER A 71 -15.63 -3.57 -15.25
CA SER A 71 -14.34 -4.13 -14.81
C SER A 71 -13.68 -3.18 -13.80
N SER A 72 -12.35 -3.08 -13.78
CA SER A 72 -11.67 -2.14 -12.90
C SER A 72 -11.94 -0.71 -13.35
N PHE A 73 -12.03 0.21 -12.39
CA PHE A 73 -12.31 1.62 -12.65
C PHE A 73 -11.34 2.48 -11.82
N VAL A 74 -10.71 3.45 -12.47
CA VAL A 74 -9.72 4.33 -11.85
C VAL A 74 -10.15 5.78 -11.98
N PHE A 75 -10.02 6.53 -10.88
CA PHE A 75 -10.29 7.96 -10.84
C PHE A 75 -9.37 8.67 -9.84
N GLY A 76 -9.26 10.00 -9.97
CA GLY A 76 -8.52 10.82 -9.00
C GLY A 76 -9.20 10.80 -7.64
N ASN A 77 -8.43 10.63 -6.56
CA ASN A 77 -9.00 10.56 -5.23
C ASN A 77 -9.62 11.91 -4.84
N ASP A 78 -10.92 11.92 -4.53
CA ASP A 78 -11.67 13.13 -4.14
C ASP A 78 -11.07 13.82 -2.89
N PHE A 79 -10.37 13.05 -2.03
CA PHE A 79 -9.65 13.52 -0.85
C PHE A 79 -8.16 13.14 -0.92
N ALA A 80 -7.51 13.53 -2.02
CA ALA A 80 -6.10 13.19 -2.28
C ALA A 80 -5.15 13.65 -1.15
N ALA A 81 -4.28 12.73 -0.72
CA ALA A 81 -3.22 13.03 0.24
C ALA A 81 -2.10 13.89 -0.37
N LEU A 82 -1.91 13.75 -1.69
CA LEU A 82 -0.94 14.49 -2.48
C LEU A 82 -1.66 15.28 -3.55
N LYS A 83 -1.21 16.51 -3.79
CA LYS A 83 -1.80 17.39 -4.78
C LYS A 83 -0.83 17.68 -5.92
N PRO A 84 -1.32 17.88 -7.15
CA PRO A 84 -0.46 18.07 -8.31
C PRO A 84 0.11 19.50 -8.37
N GLU A 85 -0.37 20.45 -7.59
CA GLU A 85 0.18 21.80 -7.59
C GLU A 85 1.56 21.85 -6.92
N ALA A 86 2.55 22.37 -7.63
CA ALA A 86 3.84 22.68 -7.04
C ALA A 86 3.69 23.86 -6.07
N ILE A 87 4.22 23.71 -4.86
CA ILE A 87 4.24 24.77 -3.85
C ILE A 87 5.70 25.02 -3.48
N ASP A 88 6.11 26.28 -3.49
CA ASP A 88 7.41 26.69 -2.97
C ASP A 88 7.27 27.15 -1.52
N PHE A 89 8.03 26.54 -0.61
CA PHE A 89 8.08 26.93 0.80
C PHE A 89 9.21 27.93 1.10
N GLY A 90 10.01 28.28 0.09
CA GLY A 90 11.24 29.06 0.26
C GLY A 90 12.35 28.26 0.95
N GLU A 91 13.52 28.88 1.06
CA GLU A 91 14.65 28.28 1.76
C GLU A 91 14.47 28.41 3.28
N ASN A 92 14.72 27.31 4.00
CA ASN A 92 14.77 27.28 5.45
C ASN A 92 16.05 26.54 5.89
N ASP A 93 17.01 27.31 6.39
CA ASP A 93 18.33 26.83 6.81
C ASP A 93 18.35 26.23 8.22
N SER A 94 17.19 26.06 8.86
CA SER A 94 17.14 25.45 10.20
C SER A 94 17.71 24.01 10.15
N PRO A 95 18.71 23.68 10.99
CA PRO A 95 19.21 22.31 11.07
C PRO A 95 18.18 21.34 11.68
N PHE A 96 17.20 21.84 12.45
CA PHE A 96 16.23 21.04 13.19
C PHE A 96 14.82 21.06 12.59
N PHE A 97 14.37 22.21 12.09
CA PHE A 97 12.99 22.40 11.63
C PHE A 97 12.94 22.56 10.12
N LYS A 98 13.05 21.44 9.41
CA LYS A 98 13.03 21.38 7.94
C LYS A 98 11.65 20.91 7.47
N ALA A 99 11.01 21.73 6.65
CA ALA A 99 9.83 21.34 5.87
C ALA A 99 10.19 21.37 4.39
N ARG A 100 9.67 20.42 3.62
CA ARG A 100 9.81 20.38 2.17
C ARG A 100 8.42 20.19 1.57
N PRO A 101 8.09 20.90 0.48
CA PRO A 101 6.85 20.63 -0.24
C PRO A 101 6.89 19.22 -0.83
N GLU A 102 5.72 18.58 -0.93
CA GLU A 102 5.56 17.29 -1.60
C GLU A 102 4.43 17.39 -2.61
N GLN A 103 4.77 17.18 -3.88
CA GLN A 103 3.84 17.19 -5.00
C GLN A 103 3.51 15.75 -5.40
N GLY A 104 2.28 15.49 -5.82
CA GLY A 104 1.92 14.16 -6.27
C GLY A 104 0.49 14.01 -6.77
N ILE A 105 0.12 12.77 -7.03
CA ILE A 105 -1.18 12.38 -7.57
C ILE A 105 -1.67 11.16 -6.79
N SER A 106 -2.88 11.23 -6.24
CA SER A 106 -3.55 10.10 -5.60
C SER A 106 -4.71 9.62 -6.47
N ARG A 107 -4.75 8.31 -6.76
CA ARG A 107 -5.85 7.65 -7.48
C ARG A 107 -6.47 6.54 -6.63
N VAL A 108 -7.75 6.28 -6.89
CA VAL A 108 -8.48 5.13 -6.35
C VAL A 108 -8.74 4.15 -7.49
N VAL A 109 -8.59 2.85 -7.23
CA VAL A 109 -8.78 1.77 -8.21
C VAL A 109 -9.85 0.82 -7.68
N CYS A 110 -11.09 0.92 -8.16
CA CYS A 110 -12.11 -0.10 -7.91
C CYS A 110 -11.72 -1.38 -8.66
N PHE A 111 -11.73 -2.52 -7.99
CA PHE A 111 -11.29 -3.78 -8.60
C PHE A 111 -12.32 -4.37 -9.56
N SER A 112 -13.60 -4.24 -9.22
CA SER A 112 -14.73 -4.78 -9.98
C SER A 112 -16.01 -4.00 -9.69
N PRO A 113 -17.09 -4.13 -10.48
CA PRO A 113 -18.38 -3.51 -10.15
C PRO A 113 -19.08 -4.15 -8.93
N ARG A 114 -18.58 -5.30 -8.46
CA ARG A 114 -19.16 -6.07 -7.37
C ARG A 114 -18.67 -5.54 -6.03
N HIS A 115 -19.61 -5.06 -5.23
CA HIS A 115 -19.35 -4.50 -3.90
C HIS A 115 -18.99 -5.57 -2.85
N ASP A 116 -19.36 -6.82 -3.11
CA ASP A 116 -19.16 -7.95 -2.21
C ASP A 116 -17.97 -8.85 -2.58
N LEU A 117 -17.27 -8.57 -3.69
CA LEU A 117 -16.30 -9.50 -4.27
C LEU A 117 -14.86 -9.08 -4.02
N THR A 118 -14.17 -9.73 -3.08
CA THR A 118 -12.76 -9.42 -2.76
C THR A 118 -11.78 -10.22 -3.63
N ILE A 119 -10.53 -9.75 -3.77
CA ILE A 119 -9.52 -10.38 -4.66
C ILE A 119 -9.42 -11.92 -4.52
N PRO A 120 -9.39 -12.51 -3.30
CA PRO A 120 -9.31 -13.97 -3.14
C PRO A 120 -10.50 -14.76 -3.72
N GLU A 121 -11.64 -14.10 -3.93
CA GLU A 121 -12.88 -14.70 -4.44
C GLU A 121 -13.05 -14.47 -5.95
N MET A 122 -12.16 -13.68 -6.56
CA MET A 122 -12.22 -13.35 -7.98
C MET A 122 -11.65 -14.48 -8.84
N GLU A 123 -12.24 -14.66 -10.01
CA GLU A 123 -11.65 -15.47 -11.08
C GLU A 123 -10.28 -14.89 -11.51
N VAL A 124 -9.34 -15.77 -11.85
CA VAL A 124 -7.97 -15.38 -12.24
C VAL A 124 -7.99 -14.36 -13.39
N ALA A 125 -8.89 -14.51 -14.35
CA ALA A 125 -9.03 -13.59 -15.48
C ALA A 125 -9.45 -12.16 -15.03
N ALA A 126 -10.19 -12.03 -13.94
CA ALA A 126 -10.56 -10.73 -13.38
C ALA A 126 -9.37 -10.12 -12.60
N ILE A 127 -8.60 -10.94 -11.87
CA ILE A 127 -7.36 -10.51 -11.22
C ILE A 127 -6.34 -10.02 -12.25
N GLU A 128 -6.20 -10.70 -13.38
CA GLU A 128 -5.32 -10.27 -14.47
C GLU A 128 -5.68 -8.86 -14.98
N LYS A 129 -6.97 -8.53 -15.08
CA LYS A 129 -7.41 -7.18 -15.47
C LYS A 129 -7.02 -6.12 -14.44
N ILE A 130 -7.05 -6.45 -13.14
CA ILE A 130 -6.55 -5.57 -12.09
C ILE A 130 -5.05 -5.34 -12.26
N ILE A 131 -4.27 -6.41 -12.47
CA ILE A 131 -2.82 -6.30 -12.69
C ILE A 131 -2.50 -5.45 -13.92
N ARG A 132 -3.22 -5.63 -15.03
CA ARG A 132 -3.07 -4.81 -16.23
C ARG A 132 -3.42 -3.34 -15.97
N THR A 133 -4.45 -3.09 -15.16
CA THR A 133 -4.81 -1.74 -14.72
C THR A 133 -3.66 -1.11 -13.93
N TRP A 134 -3.10 -1.83 -12.95
CA TRP A 134 -1.95 -1.36 -12.19
C TRP A 134 -0.73 -1.07 -13.06
N GLN A 135 -0.41 -1.93 -14.03
CA GLN A 135 0.69 -1.70 -14.97
C GLN A 135 0.46 -0.42 -15.79
N SER A 136 -0.73 -0.26 -16.37
CA SER A 136 -1.08 0.93 -17.15
C SER A 136 -0.98 2.21 -16.33
N GLU A 137 -1.48 2.18 -15.10
CA GLU A 137 -1.44 3.32 -14.18
C GLU A 137 -0.01 3.65 -13.73
N TYR A 138 0.79 2.63 -13.42
CA TYR A 138 2.20 2.77 -13.06
C TYR A 138 3.00 3.42 -14.19
N GLU A 139 2.85 2.93 -15.42
CA GLU A 139 3.53 3.48 -16.59
C GLU A 139 3.08 4.90 -16.91
N ALA A 140 1.78 5.18 -16.83
CA ALA A 140 1.25 6.50 -17.10
C ALA A 140 1.74 7.54 -16.07
N LEU A 141 1.70 7.21 -14.79
CA LEU A 141 2.17 8.08 -13.71
C LEU A 141 3.69 8.21 -13.71
N GLY A 142 4.42 7.15 -14.05
CA GLY A 142 5.89 7.16 -14.15
C GLY A 142 6.43 7.97 -15.34
N ARG A 143 5.58 8.35 -16.30
CA ARG A 143 5.93 9.28 -17.40
C ARG A 143 5.73 10.76 -17.03
N VAL A 144 5.21 11.05 -15.84
CA VAL A 144 5.05 12.43 -15.37
C VAL A 144 6.40 12.92 -14.83
N ASP A 145 6.95 13.97 -15.45
CA ASP A 145 8.35 14.41 -15.24
C ASP A 145 8.76 14.64 -13.79
N TYR A 146 7.84 15.12 -12.94
CA TYR A 146 8.14 15.42 -11.52
C TYR A 146 7.89 14.24 -10.58
N ILE A 147 7.40 13.09 -11.08
CA ILE A 147 7.14 11.91 -10.25
C ILE A 147 8.38 11.03 -10.19
N SER A 148 8.88 10.77 -8.97
CA SER A 148 10.03 9.89 -8.74
C SER A 148 9.61 8.49 -8.26
N HIS A 149 8.39 8.35 -7.71
CA HIS A 149 7.92 7.08 -7.18
C HIS A 149 6.42 6.91 -7.35
N VAL A 150 6.00 5.70 -7.76
CA VAL A 150 4.59 5.29 -7.83
C VAL A 150 4.40 4.09 -6.90
N GLN A 151 3.59 4.28 -5.85
CA GLN A 151 3.24 3.24 -4.89
C GLN A 151 1.81 2.76 -5.15
N ILE A 152 1.66 1.48 -5.45
CA ILE A 152 0.36 0.80 -5.54
C ILE A 152 0.15 0.01 -4.24
N PHE A 153 -1.02 0.13 -3.62
CA PHE A 153 -1.33 -0.57 -2.38
C PHE A 153 -2.84 -0.78 -2.17
N GLU A 154 -3.19 -1.67 -1.24
CA GLU A 154 -4.56 -1.95 -0.81
C GLU A 154 -4.59 -1.92 0.72
N ASN A 155 -5.59 -1.25 1.29
CA ASN A 155 -5.93 -1.39 2.71
C ASN A 155 -7.23 -2.21 2.78
N LYS A 156 -7.15 -3.46 3.26
CA LYS A 156 -8.31 -4.37 3.32
C LYS A 156 -8.84 -4.51 4.74
N GLY A 157 -10.14 -4.25 4.91
CA GLY A 157 -10.84 -4.41 6.18
C GLY A 157 -10.76 -3.18 7.08
N SER A 158 -11.77 -3.02 7.95
CA SER A 158 -11.90 -1.87 8.86
C SER A 158 -10.70 -1.76 9.81
N ILE A 159 -10.18 -2.88 10.29
CA ILE A 159 -8.99 -2.97 11.16
C ILE A 159 -7.74 -2.35 10.49
N MET A 160 -7.63 -2.44 9.16
CA MET A 160 -6.51 -1.88 8.40
C MET A 160 -6.75 -0.42 7.96
N GLY A 161 -7.79 0.24 8.48
CA GLY A 161 -8.11 1.64 8.17
C GLY A 161 -8.88 1.85 6.86
N CYS A 162 -9.53 0.80 6.33
CA CYS A 162 -10.38 0.94 5.15
C CYS A 162 -11.69 1.67 5.50
N SER A 163 -11.92 2.84 4.91
CA SER A 163 -13.08 3.69 5.18
C SER A 163 -14.30 3.41 4.28
N ASN A 164 -14.13 2.63 3.20
CA ASN A 164 -15.21 2.24 2.30
C ASN A 164 -15.19 0.70 2.10
N PRO A 165 -16.32 0.00 2.24
CA PRO A 165 -16.36 -1.46 2.16
C PRO A 165 -16.21 -2.02 0.73
N HIS A 166 -16.36 -1.20 -0.30
CA HIS A 166 -16.20 -1.66 -1.69
C HIS A 166 -14.73 -2.03 -1.99
N PRO A 167 -14.44 -3.20 -2.58
CA PRO A 167 -13.09 -3.66 -2.87
C PRO A 167 -12.32 -2.71 -3.82
N HIS A 168 -11.28 -2.07 -3.29
CA HIS A 168 -10.47 -1.10 -4.04
C HIS A 168 -9.03 -1.05 -3.56
N GLY A 169 -8.15 -0.61 -4.45
CA GLY A 169 -6.79 -0.20 -4.14
C GLY A 169 -6.60 1.30 -4.29
N GLN A 170 -5.39 1.75 -3.99
CA GLN A 170 -4.95 3.13 -4.19
C GLN A 170 -3.60 3.17 -4.90
N ILE A 171 -3.37 4.26 -5.61
CA ILE A 171 -2.09 4.55 -6.24
C ILE A 171 -1.67 5.95 -5.85
N TRP A 172 -0.53 6.06 -5.17
CA TRP A 172 0.07 7.34 -4.80
C TRP A 172 1.37 7.52 -5.57
N ALA A 173 1.38 8.49 -6.47
CA ALA A 173 2.57 8.94 -7.19
C ALA A 173 3.09 10.21 -6.52
N GLN A 174 4.38 10.27 -6.18
CA GLN A 174 4.95 11.41 -5.48
C GLN A 174 6.32 11.81 -6.04
N SER A 175 6.68 13.06 -5.77
CA SER A 175 7.89 13.69 -6.28
C SER A 175 9.17 13.23 -5.59
N SER A 176 9.07 12.83 -4.32
CA SER A 176 10.18 12.26 -3.58
C SER A 176 10.19 10.73 -3.56
N LEU A 177 11.34 10.15 -3.21
CA LEU A 177 11.43 8.73 -2.85
C LEU A 177 11.02 8.55 -1.38
N PRO A 178 10.02 7.70 -1.08
CA PRO A 178 9.66 7.41 0.31
C PRO A 178 10.82 6.81 1.10
N THR A 179 10.87 7.09 2.40
CA THR A 179 11.95 6.65 3.30
C THR A 179 12.24 5.14 3.19
N LEU A 180 11.21 4.30 3.26
CA LEU A 180 11.41 2.84 3.20
C LEU A 180 11.90 2.38 1.82
N VAL A 181 11.47 3.05 0.75
CA VAL A 181 11.93 2.79 -0.61
C VAL A 181 13.41 3.16 -0.75
N GLN A 182 13.80 4.34 -0.25
CA GLN A 182 15.21 4.76 -0.25
C GLN A 182 16.09 3.80 0.55
N LYS A 183 15.69 3.43 1.78
CA LYS A 183 16.43 2.46 2.62
C LYS A 183 16.59 1.11 1.92
N THR A 184 15.54 0.66 1.24
CA THR A 184 15.57 -0.59 0.45
C THR A 184 16.54 -0.46 -0.71
N GLN A 185 16.49 0.64 -1.47
CA GLN A 185 17.39 0.90 -2.59
C GLN A 185 18.86 0.95 -2.14
N ASP A 186 19.15 1.59 -1.02
CA ASP A 186 20.52 1.68 -0.46
C ASP A 186 21.04 0.28 -0.09
N SER A 187 20.22 -0.52 0.58
CA SER A 187 20.57 -1.89 0.99
C SER A 187 20.78 -2.81 -0.21
N LEU A 188 19.90 -2.74 -1.22
CA LEU A 188 20.02 -3.48 -2.47
C LEU A 188 21.29 -3.09 -3.24
N SER A 189 21.58 -1.79 -3.34
CA SER A 189 22.74 -1.25 -4.06
C SER A 189 24.06 -1.63 -3.38
N ALA A 190 24.12 -1.51 -2.05
CA ALA A 190 25.29 -1.90 -1.26
C ALA A 190 25.56 -3.41 -1.39
N TYR A 191 24.49 -4.22 -1.33
CA TYR A 191 24.61 -5.66 -1.50
C TYR A 191 25.10 -6.03 -2.91
N TYR A 192 24.52 -5.44 -3.96
CA TYR A 192 24.93 -5.71 -5.34
C TYR A 192 26.38 -5.31 -5.60
N THR A 193 26.79 -4.12 -5.13
CA THR A 193 28.18 -3.66 -5.26
C THR A 193 29.17 -4.66 -4.66
N LYS A 194 28.83 -5.26 -3.52
CA LYS A 194 29.68 -6.23 -2.83
C LYS A 194 29.66 -7.63 -3.47
N ASN A 195 28.48 -8.12 -3.85
CA ASN A 195 28.28 -9.53 -4.18
C ASN A 195 28.07 -9.80 -5.68
N GLN A 196 27.95 -8.74 -6.50
CA GLN A 196 27.70 -8.82 -7.94
C GLN A 196 26.44 -9.63 -8.30
N THR A 197 25.45 -9.60 -7.41
CA THR A 197 24.16 -10.28 -7.53
C THR A 197 23.11 -9.56 -6.69
N THR A 198 21.84 -9.73 -7.02
CA THR A 198 20.75 -9.04 -6.32
C THR A 198 20.35 -9.79 -5.06
N LEU A 199 20.18 -9.07 -3.96
CA LEU A 199 19.82 -9.60 -2.64
C LEU A 199 18.59 -10.52 -2.68
N LEU A 200 17.55 -10.15 -3.42
CA LEU A 200 16.28 -10.89 -3.47
C LEU A 200 16.33 -12.19 -4.29
N LEU A 201 17.30 -12.36 -5.20
CA LEU A 201 17.48 -13.63 -5.93
C LEU A 201 18.19 -14.68 -5.08
N GLN A 202 18.89 -14.28 -4.01
CA GLN A 202 19.61 -15.20 -3.12
C GLN A 202 18.82 -15.60 -1.88
N SER A 203 17.76 -14.86 -1.53
CA SER A 203 16.90 -15.17 -0.37
C SER A 203 16.00 -16.41 -0.55
N SER A 204 16.12 -17.11 -1.67
CA SER A 204 15.37 -18.33 -2.00
C SER A 204 16.02 -19.64 -1.54
N GLY A 205 17.08 -19.56 -0.72
CA GLY A 205 17.83 -20.71 -0.18
C GLY A 205 17.33 -21.23 1.15
#